data_AF-A0A6H2H1B2-F1
#
_entry.id   AF-A0A6H2H1B2-F1
#
_cell.length_a   1.000
_cell.length_b   1.000
_cell.length_c   1.000
_cell.angle_alpha   90.00
_cell.angle_beta   90.00
_cell.angle_gamma   90.00
#
_symmetry.space_group_name_H-M   'P 1'
#
loop_
_entity.id
_entity.type
_entity.pdbx_description
1 polymer ?
#
loop_
_entity_poly.entity_id
_entity_poly.type
_entity_poly.pdbx_seq_one_letter_code
_entity_poly.pdbx_strand_id
1 'polypeptide(L)'
;MRIDLGCGEAKHPGCRGIDRLELPDVDLVHDFDAPLPFQDNSVEFAMLSDSLQYSSNPSRLMEELYRVCRHGAVICVSAPYAHASAHLANPSYRSLLSEQSPRYWTSHPACYVDREEYRFCAERSWSLDAGGGLDLRLVRLEFFYFPQYEGMYEPHELSLLRQSQMNVAHHFMMHLIVVKQEVSEDEMQWLAVQPMEEPSYVEELRFPIRGGSDEPFLYPGPMEPMMAAAAAAANEAEAELDPDEGAAEGAIADDVRSEIDAEAAGGESEAWSEPRRDEAAAPAATRPSRAGAPSRSSQRKGKRAGSKPAPPKRKRLSSKRV
;
A
#
# COMPACT_ATOMS: atom_id res chain seq x y z
N MET A 1 5.86 -21.92 19.92
CA MET A 1 4.88 -21.12 20.70
C MET A 1 4.40 -19.97 19.85
N ARG A 2 3.19 -19.47 20.11
CA ARG A 2 2.54 -18.44 19.30
C ARG A 2 2.23 -17.25 20.21
N ILE A 3 2.53 -16.04 19.75
CA ILE A 3 2.41 -14.82 20.58
C ILE A 3 1.56 -13.78 19.87
N ASP A 4 0.89 -12.94 20.65
CA ASP A 4 0.16 -11.78 20.19
C ASP A 4 0.62 -10.56 21.01
N LEU A 5 1.30 -9.62 20.35
CA LEU A 5 1.90 -8.45 20.98
C LEU A 5 0.95 -7.25 20.83
N GLY A 6 0.61 -6.64 21.97
CA GLY A 6 -0.39 -5.58 22.06
C GLY A 6 -1.81 -6.11 21.90
N CYS A 7 -2.11 -7.28 22.48
CA CYS A 7 -3.38 -7.97 22.29
C CYS A 7 -4.61 -7.23 22.84
N GLY A 8 -4.40 -6.23 23.72
CA GLY A 8 -5.49 -5.48 24.33
C GLY A 8 -6.49 -6.39 25.06
N GLU A 9 -7.77 -6.18 24.79
CA GLU A 9 -8.89 -6.95 25.36
C GLU A 9 -9.30 -8.16 24.50
N ALA A 10 -8.69 -8.35 23.33
CA ALA A 10 -9.12 -9.37 22.37
C ALA A 10 -7.91 -10.05 21.74
N LYS A 11 -7.34 -11.04 22.45
CA LYS A 11 -6.17 -11.77 21.93
C LYS A 11 -6.52 -12.69 20.76
N HIS A 12 -5.58 -12.84 19.83
CA HIS A 12 -5.70 -13.78 18.73
C HIS A 12 -5.81 -15.23 19.23
N PRO A 13 -6.80 -16.01 18.77
CA PRO A 13 -7.00 -17.39 19.20
C PRO A 13 -5.75 -18.26 19.08
N GLY A 14 -5.45 -19.01 20.14
CA GLY A 14 -4.28 -19.90 20.19
C GLY A 14 -2.93 -19.19 20.32
N CYS A 15 -2.92 -17.86 20.50
CA CYS A 15 -1.73 -17.10 20.86
C CYS A 15 -1.69 -16.79 22.36
N ARG A 16 -0.48 -16.62 22.89
CA ARG A 16 -0.25 -16.04 24.21
C ARG A 16 -0.33 -14.52 24.07
N GLY A 17 -1.32 -13.90 24.72
CA GLY A 17 -1.54 -12.46 24.70
C GLY A 17 -0.52 -11.72 25.57
N ILE A 18 0.07 -10.67 25.03
CA ILE A 18 1.08 -9.84 25.69
C ILE A 18 0.67 -8.39 25.53
N ASP A 19 0.55 -7.67 26.63
CA ASP A 19 0.27 -6.23 26.62
C ASP A 19 0.98 -5.56 27.80
N ARG A 20 1.23 -4.26 27.71
CA ARG A 20 1.77 -3.47 28.84
C ARG A 20 0.73 -3.22 29.93
N LEU A 21 -0.56 -3.33 29.58
CA LEU A 21 -1.67 -3.17 30.50
C LEU A 21 -2.17 -4.55 30.97
N GLU A 22 -2.58 -4.64 32.23
CA GLU A 22 -3.21 -5.83 32.79
C GLU A 22 -4.70 -5.83 32.41
N LEU A 23 -5.02 -6.47 31.28
CA LEU A 23 -6.39 -6.62 30.74
C LEU A 23 -6.84 -8.09 30.82
N PRO A 24 -8.15 -8.38 30.73
CA PRO A 24 -8.69 -9.73 30.97
C PRO A 24 -8.07 -10.84 30.12
N ASP A 25 -7.73 -10.54 28.87
CA ASP A 25 -7.21 -11.52 27.91
C ASP A 25 -5.68 -11.61 27.88
N VAL A 26 -4.97 -10.76 28.63
CA VAL A 26 -3.51 -10.68 28.65
C VAL A 26 -2.92 -11.80 29.50
N ASP A 27 -2.15 -12.70 28.87
CA ASP A 27 -1.47 -13.81 29.54
C ASP A 27 -0.11 -13.41 30.15
N LEU A 28 0.46 -12.31 29.67
CA LEU A 28 1.73 -11.77 30.13
C LEU A 28 1.72 -10.24 30.07
N VAL A 29 1.76 -9.59 31.22
CA VAL A 29 1.92 -8.14 31.29
C VAL A 29 3.39 -7.78 31.04
N HIS A 30 3.70 -7.25 29.86
CA HIS A 30 5.06 -6.90 29.45
C HIS A 30 5.05 -5.78 28.40
N ASP A 31 5.95 -4.81 28.56
CA ASP A 31 6.17 -3.75 27.57
C ASP A 31 7.11 -4.26 26.47
N PHE A 32 6.62 -4.31 25.22
CA PHE A 32 7.41 -4.80 24.09
C PHE A 32 8.55 -3.87 23.68
N ASP A 33 8.61 -2.63 24.19
CA ASP A 33 9.79 -1.77 24.01
C ASP A 33 10.99 -2.26 24.87
N ALA A 34 10.74 -3.17 25.84
CA ALA A 34 11.77 -3.91 26.56
C ALA A 34 12.00 -5.30 25.93
N PRO A 35 13.21 -5.90 26.09
CA PRO A 35 13.51 -7.21 25.53
C PRO A 35 12.47 -8.26 25.89
N LEU A 36 12.00 -9.01 24.89
CA LEU A 36 10.92 -9.97 25.09
C LEU A 36 11.41 -11.14 25.97
N PRO A 37 10.65 -11.55 27.00
CA PRO A 37 11.05 -12.57 27.97
C PRO A 37 10.88 -14.00 27.43
N PHE A 38 11.23 -14.21 26.16
CA PHE A 38 11.20 -15.50 25.47
C PHE A 38 12.60 -15.92 25.07
N GLN A 39 12.79 -17.23 25.01
CA GLN A 39 14.01 -17.84 24.51
C GLN A 39 14.16 -17.59 23.01
N ASP A 40 15.40 -17.52 22.56
CA ASP A 40 15.72 -17.40 21.14
C ASP A 40 15.12 -18.58 20.37
N ASN A 41 14.59 -18.31 19.16
CA ASN A 41 14.01 -19.33 18.28
C ASN A 41 12.85 -20.17 18.88
N SER A 42 12.13 -19.64 19.87
CA SER A 42 11.01 -20.37 20.52
C SER A 42 9.64 -20.06 19.90
N VAL A 43 9.50 -18.92 19.23
CA VAL A 43 8.25 -18.42 18.67
C VAL A 43 8.10 -18.87 17.21
N GLU A 44 6.93 -19.38 16.83
CA GLU A 44 6.62 -19.80 15.47
C GLU A 44 5.68 -18.87 14.72
N PHE A 45 4.90 -18.08 15.46
CA PHE A 45 3.97 -17.12 14.94
C PHE A 45 3.90 -15.93 15.89
N ALA A 46 3.96 -14.72 15.34
CA ALA A 46 3.76 -13.49 16.08
C ALA A 46 2.68 -12.65 15.39
N MET A 47 1.64 -12.30 16.14
CA MET A 47 0.63 -11.33 15.75
C MET A 47 0.98 -9.96 16.31
N LEU A 48 0.90 -8.93 15.48
CA LEU A 48 0.95 -7.53 15.85
C LEU A 48 -0.26 -6.83 15.22
N SER A 49 -1.40 -6.97 15.88
CA SER A 49 -2.64 -6.33 15.45
C SER A 49 -2.73 -4.95 16.09
N ASP A 50 -2.60 -3.91 15.27
CA ASP A 50 -2.67 -2.50 15.68
C ASP A 50 -1.78 -2.14 16.87
N SER A 51 -0.61 -2.79 16.98
CA SER A 51 0.32 -2.59 18.09
C SER A 51 1.66 -1.95 17.69
N LEU A 52 2.18 -2.26 16.50
CA LEU A 52 3.53 -1.85 16.08
C LEU A 52 3.71 -0.32 16.00
N GLN A 53 2.67 0.42 15.65
CA GLN A 53 2.69 1.90 15.57
C GLN A 53 2.91 2.59 16.94
N TYR A 54 2.66 1.86 18.03
CA TYR A 54 2.91 2.36 19.38
C TYR A 54 4.34 2.11 19.87
N SER A 55 5.16 1.35 19.13
CA SER A 55 6.57 1.16 19.49
C SER A 55 7.37 2.44 19.33
N SER A 56 8.19 2.74 20.34
CA SER A 56 9.14 3.84 20.28
C SER A 56 10.27 3.61 19.28
N ASN A 57 10.56 2.34 18.95
CA ASN A 57 11.56 1.97 17.95
C ASN A 57 11.16 0.66 17.26
N PRO A 58 10.40 0.74 16.15
CA PRO A 58 9.96 -0.44 15.42
C PRO A 58 11.12 -1.34 14.98
N SER A 59 12.25 -0.78 14.55
CA SER A 59 13.41 -1.59 14.13
C SER A 59 13.95 -2.45 15.27
N ARG A 60 14.04 -1.92 16.49
CA ARG A 60 14.44 -2.72 17.67
C ARG A 60 13.44 -3.80 18.02
N LEU A 61 12.14 -3.50 17.93
CA LEU A 61 11.10 -4.51 18.14
C LEU A 61 11.19 -5.62 17.09
N MET A 62 11.44 -5.28 15.82
CA MET A 62 11.64 -6.26 14.76
C MET A 62 12.92 -7.08 14.95
N GLU A 63 14.01 -6.50 15.46
CA GLU A 63 15.22 -7.24 15.87
C GLU A 63 14.93 -8.23 17.01
N GLU A 64 14.17 -7.81 18.03
CA GLU A 64 13.77 -8.67 19.15
C GLU A 64 12.82 -9.79 18.70
N LEU A 65 11.86 -9.49 17.82
CA LEU A 65 11.01 -10.48 17.17
C LEU A 65 11.84 -11.47 16.37
N TYR A 66 12.82 -11.00 15.59
CA TYR A 66 13.74 -11.87 14.87
C TYR A 66 14.53 -12.76 15.82
N ARG A 67 14.98 -12.26 16.99
CA ARG A 67 15.67 -13.08 18.00
C ARG A 67 14.79 -14.22 18.51
N VAL A 68 13.56 -13.94 18.96
CA VAL A 68 12.68 -14.92 19.59
C VAL A 68 12.00 -15.86 18.58
N CYS A 69 11.77 -15.41 17.35
CA CYS A 69 11.15 -16.22 16.31
C CYS A 69 12.11 -17.27 15.73
N ARG A 70 11.61 -18.48 15.47
CA ARG A 70 12.37 -19.53 14.78
C ARG A 70 12.50 -19.22 13.30
N HIS A 71 13.40 -19.92 12.63
CA HIS A 71 13.44 -19.91 11.17
C HIS A 71 12.10 -20.36 10.56
N GLY A 72 11.60 -19.64 9.56
CA GLY A 72 10.32 -19.91 8.92
C GLY A 72 9.10 -19.47 9.74
N ALA A 73 9.31 -18.78 10.88
CA ALA A 73 8.21 -18.20 11.62
C ALA A 73 7.54 -17.09 10.80
N VAL A 74 6.23 -16.94 10.98
CA VAL A 74 5.42 -15.90 10.32
C VAL A 74 5.14 -14.79 11.32
N ILE A 75 5.38 -13.55 10.92
CA ILE A 75 4.98 -12.35 11.67
C ILE A 75 3.89 -11.67 10.86
N CYS A 76 2.67 -11.63 11.41
CA CYS A 76 1.57 -10.87 10.84
C CYS A 76 1.52 -9.51 11.52
N VAL A 77 1.60 -8.44 10.73
CA VAL A 77 1.44 -7.07 11.22
C VAL A 77 0.25 -6.46 10.50
N SER A 78 -0.72 -6.00 11.27
CA SER A 78 -1.83 -5.18 10.79
C SER A 78 -1.69 -3.83 11.47
N ALA A 79 -1.64 -2.74 10.70
CA ALA A 79 -1.38 -1.43 11.27
C ALA A 79 -2.06 -0.28 10.51
N PRO A 80 -2.26 0.87 11.17
CA PRO A 80 -2.74 2.08 10.54
C PRO A 80 -1.76 2.55 9.45
N TYR A 81 -2.28 2.84 8.24
CA TYR A 81 -1.44 3.23 7.11
C TYR A 81 -0.99 4.69 7.22
N ALA A 82 0.30 4.95 6.96
CA ALA A 82 0.92 6.26 7.12
C ALA A 82 0.30 7.37 6.25
N HIS A 83 -0.28 7.06 5.08
CA HIS A 83 -0.86 8.07 4.20
C HIS A 83 -2.28 8.50 4.60
N ALA A 84 -2.83 7.99 5.68
CA ALA A 84 -4.08 8.48 6.24
C ALA A 84 -3.83 9.66 7.19
N SER A 85 -4.32 10.83 6.82
CA SER A 85 -4.14 12.08 7.57
C SER A 85 -4.60 12.01 9.03
N ALA A 86 -5.66 11.23 9.31
CA ALA A 86 -6.11 10.98 10.68
C ALA A 86 -5.02 10.30 11.54
N HIS A 87 -4.21 9.43 10.95
CA HIS A 87 -3.12 8.72 11.63
C HIS A 87 -1.91 9.61 11.85
N LEU A 88 -1.59 10.49 10.90
CA LEU A 88 -0.57 11.54 11.09
C LEU A 88 -0.92 12.48 12.24
N ALA A 89 -2.21 12.78 12.43
CA ALA A 89 -2.67 13.67 13.49
C ALA A 89 -2.80 12.98 14.87
N ASN A 90 -2.72 11.65 14.95
CA ASN A 90 -2.91 10.92 16.19
C ASN A 90 -1.66 11.05 17.10
N PRO A 91 -1.76 11.73 18.26
CA PRO A 91 -0.63 11.95 19.15
C PRO A 91 -0.15 10.67 19.86
N SER A 92 -0.95 9.60 19.83
CA SER A 92 -0.60 8.33 20.46
C SER A 92 0.34 7.48 19.59
N TYR A 93 0.36 7.70 18.28
CA TYR A 93 1.23 6.96 17.37
C TYR A 93 2.66 7.49 17.48
N ARG A 94 3.60 6.56 17.65
CA ARG A 94 5.03 6.87 17.79
C ARG A 94 5.78 6.66 16.49
N SER A 95 5.23 5.79 15.64
CA SER A 95 5.82 5.40 14.38
C SER A 95 4.76 5.34 13.30
N LEU A 96 5.09 5.85 12.11
CA LEU A 96 4.25 5.76 10.92
C LEU A 96 4.76 4.60 10.06
N LEU A 97 3.84 3.75 9.61
CA LEU A 97 4.16 2.54 8.87
C LEU A 97 3.56 2.56 7.47
N SER A 98 4.31 2.07 6.49
CA SER A 98 3.88 1.97 5.09
C SER A 98 4.52 0.76 4.41
N GLU A 99 4.26 0.57 3.11
CA GLU A 99 4.91 -0.45 2.27
C GLU A 99 6.43 -0.35 2.25
N GLN A 100 6.98 0.81 2.63
CA GLN A 100 8.41 1.07 2.68
C GLN A 100 9.05 0.58 3.98
N SER A 101 8.28 0.38 5.05
CA SER A 101 8.79 -0.02 6.36
C SER A 101 9.54 -1.37 6.34
N PRO A 102 9.04 -2.44 5.67
CA PRO A 102 9.74 -3.73 5.63
C PRO A 102 11.09 -3.72 4.93
N ARG A 103 11.36 -2.71 4.09
CA ARG A 103 12.63 -2.58 3.37
C ARG A 103 13.83 -2.39 4.29
N TYR A 104 13.59 -1.91 5.51
CA TYR A 104 14.60 -1.73 6.56
C TYR A 104 14.81 -2.97 7.42
N TRP A 105 14.03 -4.03 7.22
CA TRP A 105 14.05 -5.24 8.06
C TRP A 105 14.59 -6.47 7.34
N THR A 106 15.20 -6.30 6.17
CA THR A 106 15.84 -7.38 5.44
C THR A 106 17.02 -6.84 4.66
N SER A 107 18.10 -7.61 4.61
CA SER A 107 19.22 -7.39 3.67
C SER A 107 18.95 -7.99 2.28
N HIS A 108 17.81 -8.66 2.07
CA HIS A 108 17.52 -9.38 0.84
C HIS A 108 17.09 -8.44 -0.30
N PRO A 109 17.69 -8.53 -1.51
CA PRO A 109 17.45 -7.57 -2.58
C PRO A 109 16.11 -7.75 -3.30
N ALA A 110 15.44 -8.89 -3.16
CA ALA A 110 14.16 -9.19 -3.80
C ALA A 110 12.97 -9.16 -2.82
N CYS A 111 11.81 -8.78 -3.35
CA CYS A 111 10.51 -8.79 -2.68
C CYS A 111 9.55 -9.71 -3.44
N TYR A 112 8.71 -10.44 -2.70
CA TYR A 112 7.75 -11.40 -3.28
C TYR A 112 6.36 -10.80 -3.51
N VAL A 113 6.16 -9.54 -3.12
CA VAL A 113 4.96 -8.75 -3.39
C VAL A 113 5.04 -8.16 -4.79
N ASP A 114 3.88 -7.96 -5.42
CA ASP A 114 3.77 -7.28 -6.72
C ASP A 114 4.46 -5.90 -6.68
N ARG A 115 5.25 -5.62 -7.72
CA ARG A 115 5.95 -4.34 -7.90
C ARG A 115 5.01 -3.15 -7.98
N GLU A 116 3.77 -3.36 -8.38
CA GLU A 116 2.76 -2.31 -8.45
C GLU A 116 2.45 -1.73 -7.07
N GLU A 117 2.60 -2.52 -6.01
CA GLU A 117 2.34 -2.10 -4.63
C GLU A 117 3.42 -1.18 -4.04
N TYR A 118 4.60 -1.11 -4.66
CA TYR A 118 5.72 -0.29 -4.18
C TYR A 118 6.46 0.42 -5.32
N ARG A 119 5.71 0.82 -6.34
CA ARG A 119 6.21 1.40 -7.59
C ARG A 119 7.08 2.64 -7.38
N PHE A 120 6.79 3.46 -6.38
CA PHE A 120 7.53 4.70 -6.09
C PHE A 120 8.83 4.49 -5.29
N CYS A 121 9.50 3.36 -5.47
CA CYS A 121 10.84 3.10 -4.93
C CYS A 121 11.94 3.69 -5.84
N ALA A 122 12.74 4.61 -5.30
CA ALA A 122 13.88 5.21 -6.02
C ALA A 122 15.05 4.24 -6.23
N GLU A 123 15.16 3.19 -5.42
CA GLU A 123 16.25 2.24 -5.46
C GLU A 123 15.93 1.00 -6.30
N ARG A 124 16.96 0.43 -6.93
CA ARG A 124 16.83 -0.80 -7.73
C ARG A 124 16.73 -2.07 -6.87
N SER A 125 17.19 -2.02 -5.63
CA SER A 125 17.10 -3.09 -4.64
C SER A 125 15.89 -2.89 -3.75
N TRP A 126 15.22 -3.97 -3.38
CA TRP A 126 14.17 -3.93 -2.38
C TRP A 126 14.71 -3.51 -1.02
N SER A 127 15.73 -4.23 -0.52
CA SER A 127 16.37 -3.95 0.76
C SER A 127 17.08 -2.60 0.77
N LEU A 128 16.88 -1.87 1.86
CA LEU A 128 17.61 -0.67 2.27
C LEU A 128 18.57 -0.94 3.44
N ASP A 129 18.56 -2.17 3.99
CA ASP A 129 19.45 -2.54 5.08
C ASP A 129 20.84 -2.88 4.54
N ALA A 130 21.82 -2.06 4.90
CA ALA A 130 23.19 -2.16 4.41
C ALA A 130 24.05 -3.18 5.18
N GLY A 131 23.49 -3.94 6.13
CA GLY A 131 24.22 -4.99 6.84
C GLY A 131 23.75 -5.32 8.25
N GLY A 132 22.48 -5.06 8.59
CA GLY A 132 21.86 -5.61 9.78
C GLY A 132 21.74 -7.13 9.65
N GLY A 133 22.01 -7.87 10.73
CA GLY A 133 21.84 -9.33 10.77
C GLY A 133 20.37 -9.78 10.75
N LEU A 134 19.47 -8.93 10.25
CA LEU A 134 18.03 -9.08 10.25
C LEU A 134 17.57 -9.46 8.84
N ASP A 135 16.90 -10.61 8.70
CA ASP A 135 16.30 -11.03 7.43
C ASP A 135 14.82 -11.40 7.65
N LEU A 136 13.97 -10.38 7.61
CA LEU A 136 12.51 -10.48 7.63
C LEU A 136 11.97 -10.18 6.24
N ARG A 137 11.63 -11.23 5.49
CA ARG A 137 11.20 -11.09 4.09
C ARG A 137 9.71 -10.83 4.01
N LEU A 138 9.35 -9.75 3.31
CA LEU A 138 7.95 -9.43 3.00
C LEU A 138 7.43 -10.39 1.93
N VAL A 139 6.40 -11.15 2.28
CA VAL A 139 5.78 -12.14 1.39
C VAL A 139 4.36 -11.78 0.97
N ARG A 140 3.65 -11.04 1.82
CA ARG A 140 2.30 -10.57 1.52
C ARG A 140 2.13 -9.15 2.04
N LEU A 141 1.42 -8.35 1.25
CA LEU A 141 1.08 -6.98 1.57
C LEU A 141 -0.33 -6.73 1.04
N GLU A 142 -1.22 -6.26 1.90
CA GLU A 142 -2.62 -6.00 1.59
C GLU A 142 -3.01 -4.64 2.16
N PHE A 143 -3.86 -3.91 1.43
CA PHE A 143 -4.32 -2.58 1.81
C PHE A 143 -5.82 -2.54 1.93
N PHE A 144 -6.28 -1.83 2.95
CA PHE A 144 -7.69 -1.58 3.18
C PHE A 144 -7.98 -0.12 2.84
N TYR A 145 -8.84 0.04 1.85
CA TYR A 145 -9.19 1.33 1.27
C TYR A 145 -10.36 1.95 2.02
N PHE A 146 -10.47 3.28 1.96
CA PHE A 146 -11.67 3.92 2.50
C PHE A 146 -12.90 3.53 1.64
N PRO A 147 -14.10 3.45 2.24
CA PRO A 147 -15.33 3.05 1.53
C PRO A 147 -15.66 3.87 0.28
N GLN A 148 -15.22 5.14 0.20
CA GLN A 148 -15.46 6.00 -0.98
C GLN A 148 -14.75 5.52 -2.25
N TYR A 149 -13.73 4.65 -2.10
CA TYR A 149 -12.99 4.06 -3.22
C TYR A 149 -13.49 2.67 -3.60
N GLU A 150 -14.51 2.15 -2.90
CA GLU A 150 -15.11 0.84 -3.16
C GLU A 150 -15.74 0.80 -4.57
N GLY A 151 -15.30 -0.13 -5.42
CA GLY A 151 -15.87 -0.38 -6.75
C GLY A 151 -15.63 0.71 -7.80
N MET A 152 -14.88 1.77 -7.47
CA MET A 152 -14.67 2.93 -8.34
C MET A 152 -13.48 2.82 -9.30
N TYR A 153 -12.54 1.94 -8.98
CA TYR A 153 -11.22 1.89 -9.62
C TYR A 153 -10.77 0.44 -9.78
N GLU A 154 -10.00 0.18 -10.83
CA GLU A 154 -9.31 -1.09 -10.98
C GLU A 154 -8.19 -1.22 -9.93
N PRO A 155 -7.79 -2.45 -9.53
CA PRO A 155 -6.77 -2.65 -8.51
C PRO A 155 -5.45 -1.88 -8.77
N HIS A 156 -4.98 -1.86 -10.02
CA HIS A 156 -3.77 -1.12 -10.40
C HIS A 156 -3.91 0.39 -10.19
N GLU A 157 -5.08 0.94 -10.51
CA GLU A 157 -5.37 2.36 -10.36
C GLU A 157 -5.43 2.75 -8.88
N LEU A 158 -6.02 1.89 -8.03
CA LEU A 158 -6.01 2.06 -6.58
C LEU A 158 -4.60 2.06 -6.01
N SER A 159 -3.75 1.11 -6.43
CA SER A 159 -2.37 1.04 -5.95
C SER A 159 -1.55 2.27 -6.36
N LEU A 160 -1.77 2.80 -7.57
CA LEU A 160 -1.17 4.08 -8.01
C LEU A 160 -1.72 5.29 -7.23
N LEU A 161 -3.04 5.34 -7.01
CA LEU A 161 -3.71 6.42 -6.30
C LEU A 161 -3.24 6.47 -4.84
N ARG A 162 -3.16 5.32 -4.16
CA ARG A 162 -2.66 5.20 -2.79
C ARG A 162 -1.24 5.75 -2.62
N GLN A 163 -0.36 5.45 -3.56
CA GLN A 163 1.03 5.88 -3.48
C GLN A 163 1.21 7.35 -3.86
N SER A 164 0.26 7.95 -4.58
CA SER A 164 0.34 9.34 -5.04
C SER A 164 -0.48 10.34 -4.21
N GLN A 165 -1.53 9.88 -3.52
CA GLN A 165 -2.45 10.71 -2.74
C GLN A 165 -2.62 10.21 -1.30
N MET A 166 -2.83 11.14 -0.38
CA MET A 166 -3.22 10.82 0.99
C MET A 166 -4.71 10.46 1.07
N ASN A 167 -5.10 9.74 2.12
CA ASN A 167 -6.48 9.36 2.44
C ASN A 167 -7.17 8.41 1.43
N VAL A 168 -6.40 7.56 0.76
CA VAL A 168 -6.94 6.54 -0.16
C VAL A 168 -7.09 5.19 0.55
N ALA A 169 -6.03 4.77 1.24
CA ALA A 169 -6.04 3.66 2.17
C ALA A 169 -5.92 4.16 3.61
N HIS A 170 -6.60 3.46 4.50
CA HIS A 170 -6.61 3.77 5.92
C HIS A 170 -5.78 2.75 6.71
N HIS A 171 -5.83 1.49 6.30
CA HIS A 171 -5.21 0.40 7.05
C HIS A 171 -4.44 -0.51 6.09
N PHE A 172 -3.46 -1.25 6.60
CA PHE A 172 -2.72 -2.21 5.80
C PHE A 172 -2.26 -3.39 6.65
N MET A 173 -1.99 -4.49 5.97
CA MET A 173 -1.52 -5.72 6.57
C MET A 173 -0.32 -6.23 5.80
N MET A 174 0.64 -6.78 6.53
CA MET A 174 1.82 -7.42 5.96
C MET A 174 2.13 -8.72 6.68
N HIS A 175 2.58 -9.71 5.91
CA HIS A 175 3.16 -10.92 6.45
C HIS A 175 4.66 -10.95 6.13
N LEU A 176 5.44 -11.16 7.18
CA LEU A 176 6.89 -11.27 7.12
C LEU A 176 7.29 -12.69 7.51
N ILE A 177 8.26 -13.26 6.78
CA ILE A 177 8.85 -14.56 7.12
C ILE A 177 10.24 -14.35 7.69
N VAL A 178 10.52 -15.03 8.81
CA VAL A 178 11.80 -14.99 9.50
C VAL A 178 12.82 -15.92 8.84
N VAL A 179 13.83 -15.37 8.20
CA VAL A 179 14.87 -16.15 7.52
C VAL A 179 16.18 -16.11 8.32
N LYS A 180 16.65 -17.27 8.75
CA LYS A 180 17.89 -17.45 9.54
C LYS A 180 18.86 -18.44 8.90
N GLN A 181 18.37 -19.20 7.93
CA GLN A 181 19.08 -20.22 7.19
C GLN A 181 18.92 -19.91 5.70
N GLU A 182 19.74 -20.50 4.85
CA GLU A 182 19.60 -20.33 3.40
C GLU A 182 18.29 -20.98 2.93
N VAL A 183 17.43 -20.18 2.31
CA VAL A 183 16.16 -20.62 1.72
C VAL A 183 16.21 -20.38 0.23
N SER A 184 15.74 -21.35 -0.55
CA SER A 184 15.64 -21.20 -2.01
C SER A 184 14.52 -20.22 -2.40
N GLU A 185 14.67 -19.55 -3.55
CA GLU A 185 13.63 -18.64 -4.06
C GLU A 185 12.30 -19.36 -4.33
N ASP A 186 12.37 -20.61 -4.82
CA ASP A 186 11.18 -21.42 -5.09
C ASP A 186 10.42 -21.76 -3.80
N GLU A 187 11.14 -22.06 -2.72
CA GLU A 187 10.55 -22.31 -1.40
C GLU A 187 9.93 -21.05 -0.82
N MET A 188 10.59 -19.89 -0.96
CA MET A 188 10.02 -18.62 -0.53
C MET A 188 8.74 -18.26 -1.30
N GLN A 189 8.74 -18.46 -2.61
CA GLN A 189 7.56 -18.23 -3.44
C GLN A 189 6.42 -19.18 -3.06
N TRP A 190 6.73 -20.44 -2.76
CA TRP A 190 5.74 -21.41 -2.30
C TRP A 190 5.13 -21.02 -0.95
N LEU A 191 5.96 -20.56 -0.01
CA LEU A 191 5.51 -20.04 1.29
C LEU A 191 4.63 -18.80 1.13
N ALA A 192 4.95 -17.90 0.20
CA ALA A 192 4.18 -16.68 -0.04
C ALA A 192 2.73 -16.95 -0.50
N VAL A 193 2.48 -18.08 -1.15
CA VAL A 193 1.15 -18.48 -1.65
C VAL A 193 0.35 -19.27 -0.61
N GLN A 194 0.96 -19.71 0.49
CA GLN A 194 0.24 -20.45 1.52
C GLN A 194 -0.78 -19.56 2.25
N PRO A 195 -1.91 -20.13 2.71
CA PRO A 195 -2.82 -19.40 3.57
C PRO A 195 -2.09 -18.99 4.86
N MET A 196 -2.15 -17.71 5.19
CA MET A 196 -1.53 -17.15 6.39
C MET A 196 -2.62 -16.69 7.35
N GLU A 197 -2.29 -16.70 8.63
CA GLU A 197 -3.20 -16.26 9.67
C GLU A 197 -3.32 -14.73 9.69
N GLU A 198 -4.54 -14.27 9.96
CA GLU A 198 -4.93 -12.86 9.90
C GLU A 198 -5.78 -12.53 11.14
N PRO A 199 -5.78 -11.26 11.58
CA PRO A 199 -6.71 -10.81 12.61
C PRO A 199 -8.18 -10.98 12.18
N SER A 200 -9.08 -11.27 13.11
CA SER A 200 -10.49 -11.53 12.80
C SER A 200 -11.22 -10.35 12.16
N TYR A 201 -10.91 -9.11 12.54
CA TYR A 201 -11.56 -7.91 11.99
C TYR A 201 -11.16 -7.58 10.55
N VAL A 202 -10.08 -8.20 10.03
CA VAL A 202 -9.61 -7.92 8.66
C VAL A 202 -10.67 -8.28 7.61
N GLU A 203 -11.50 -9.29 7.88
CA GLU A 203 -12.59 -9.67 6.97
C GLU A 203 -13.60 -8.53 6.77
N GLU A 204 -13.84 -7.71 7.80
CA GLU A 204 -14.75 -6.55 7.74
C GLU A 204 -14.13 -5.35 7.02
N LEU A 205 -12.80 -5.27 6.96
CA LEU A 205 -12.07 -4.20 6.27
C LEU A 205 -11.96 -4.44 4.76
N ARG A 206 -12.13 -5.68 4.32
CA ARG A 206 -12.15 -6.02 2.89
C ARG A 206 -13.47 -5.57 2.29
N PHE A 207 -13.41 -4.98 1.10
CA PHE A 207 -14.63 -4.65 0.38
C PHE A 207 -15.45 -5.93 0.16
N PRO A 208 -16.76 -5.93 0.50
CA PRO A 208 -17.62 -7.00 0.07
C PRO A 208 -17.57 -7.05 -1.46
N ILE A 209 -17.50 -8.25 -2.03
CA ILE A 209 -17.64 -8.44 -3.48
C ILE A 209 -19.09 -8.05 -3.82
N ARG A 210 -19.35 -6.76 -4.05
CA ARG A 210 -20.67 -6.25 -4.39
C ARG A 210 -21.01 -6.69 -5.81
N GLY A 211 -22.11 -7.42 -5.94
CA GLY A 211 -22.79 -7.60 -7.22
C GLY A 211 -23.42 -6.29 -7.66
N GLY A 212 -22.64 -5.43 -8.33
CA GLY A 212 -23.03 -4.44 -9.34
C GLY A 212 -24.26 -3.54 -9.17
N SER A 213 -24.84 -3.34 -7.98
CA SER A 213 -26.13 -2.62 -7.85
C SER A 213 -26.19 -1.50 -6.82
N ASP A 214 -25.16 -1.30 -6.01
CA ASP A 214 -25.10 -0.15 -5.11
C ASP A 214 -24.20 0.91 -5.73
N GLU A 215 -24.80 2.00 -6.21
CA GLU A 215 -24.03 3.14 -6.69
C GLU A 215 -23.09 3.68 -5.60
N PRO A 216 -21.86 4.05 -5.97
CA PRO A 216 -20.87 4.56 -5.04
C PRO A 216 -21.34 5.89 -4.47
N PHE A 217 -21.18 6.03 -3.15
CA PHE A 217 -21.58 7.21 -2.38
C PHE A 217 -20.80 8.45 -2.84
N LEU A 218 -21.33 9.16 -3.84
CA LEU A 218 -20.92 10.52 -4.19
C LEU A 218 -21.38 11.44 -3.06
N TYR A 219 -20.45 12.24 -2.53
CA TYR A 219 -20.73 13.22 -1.49
C TYR A 219 -21.95 14.07 -1.88
N PRO A 220 -23.06 13.99 -1.14
CA PRO A 220 -24.20 14.86 -1.38
C PRO A 220 -23.77 16.24 -0.93
N GLY A 221 -23.30 17.05 -1.87
CA GLY A 221 -22.96 18.44 -1.60
C GLY A 221 -24.19 19.18 -1.03
N PRO A 222 -24.02 20.42 -0.53
CA PRO A 222 -25.13 21.24 -0.04
C PRO A 222 -26.23 21.49 -1.09
N MET A 223 -25.99 21.14 -2.35
CA MET A 223 -26.95 21.16 -3.44
C MET A 223 -28.09 20.15 -3.27
N GLU A 224 -27.88 19.02 -2.59
CA GLU A 224 -28.91 17.98 -2.47
C GLU A 224 -30.04 18.35 -1.51
N PRO A 225 -29.79 18.87 -0.29
CA PRO A 225 -30.86 19.44 0.52
C PRO A 225 -31.48 20.69 -0.13
N MET A 226 -30.74 21.44 -0.95
CA MET A 226 -31.27 22.59 -1.69
C MET A 226 -32.18 22.18 -2.85
N MET A 227 -31.82 21.12 -3.58
CA MET A 227 -32.65 20.53 -4.65
C MET A 227 -33.85 19.79 -4.08
N ALA A 228 -33.69 19.09 -2.96
CA ALA A 228 -34.80 18.47 -2.24
C ALA A 228 -35.77 19.53 -1.68
N ALA A 229 -35.25 20.65 -1.16
CA ALA A 229 -36.08 21.78 -0.74
C ALA A 229 -36.77 22.47 -1.93
N ALA A 230 -36.08 22.60 -3.07
CA ALA A 230 -36.68 23.14 -4.29
C ALA A 230 -37.76 22.22 -4.88
N ALA A 231 -37.55 20.91 -4.84
CA ALA A 231 -38.53 19.91 -5.27
C ALA A 231 -39.73 19.83 -4.31
N ALA A 232 -39.49 19.95 -2.99
CA ALA A 232 -40.55 20.03 -2.00
C ALA A 232 -41.39 21.31 -2.18
N ALA A 233 -40.75 22.45 -2.43
CA ALA A 233 -41.43 23.71 -2.72
C ALA A 233 -42.21 23.68 -4.04
N ALA A 234 -41.71 22.98 -5.07
CA ALA A 234 -42.43 22.77 -6.31
C ALA A 234 -43.67 21.89 -6.13
N ASN A 235 -43.57 20.81 -5.34
CA ASN A 235 -44.71 19.93 -5.02
C ASN A 235 -45.75 20.63 -4.13
N GLU A 236 -45.35 21.50 -3.22
CA GLU A 236 -46.29 22.33 -2.43
C GLU A 236 -46.99 23.37 -3.32
N ALA A 237 -46.29 23.97 -4.28
CA ALA A 237 -46.89 24.89 -5.24
C ALA A 237 -47.86 24.20 -6.22
N GLU A 238 -47.59 22.94 -6.60
CA GLU A 238 -48.53 22.13 -7.41
C GLU A 238 -49.73 21.64 -6.60
N ALA A 239 -49.60 21.45 -5.28
CA ALA A 239 -50.70 21.06 -4.40
C ALA A 239 -51.65 22.21 -4.03
N GLU A 240 -51.21 23.47 -4.18
CA GLU A 240 -52.03 24.67 -3.96
C GLU A 240 -52.80 25.14 -5.22
N LEU A 241 -52.59 24.49 -6.38
CA LEU A 241 -53.37 24.74 -7.58
C LEU A 241 -54.68 23.92 -7.55
N ASP A 242 -55.80 24.63 -7.42
CA ASP A 242 -57.17 24.11 -7.41
C ASP A 242 -57.45 23.30 -8.70
N PRO A 243 -58.02 22.07 -8.65
CA PRO A 243 -58.09 21.19 -9.81
C PRO A 243 -59.14 21.60 -10.87
N ASP A 244 -59.76 22.78 -10.76
CA ASP A 244 -60.88 23.20 -11.63
C ASP A 244 -60.49 24.22 -12.73
N GLU A 245 -59.20 24.54 -12.93
CA GLU A 245 -58.73 25.35 -14.08
C GLU A 245 -57.91 24.55 -15.12
N GLY A 246 -57.90 23.21 -15.04
CA GLY A 246 -57.15 22.33 -15.96
C GLY A 246 -57.85 21.97 -17.28
N ALA A 247 -59.01 22.57 -17.61
CA ALA A 247 -59.80 22.19 -18.79
C ALA A 247 -59.59 23.09 -20.03
N ALA A 248 -58.74 24.13 -19.96
CA ALA A 248 -58.56 25.08 -21.06
C ALA A 248 -57.20 24.99 -21.79
N GLU A 249 -56.16 24.35 -21.22
CA GLU A 249 -54.83 24.26 -21.85
C GLU A 249 -54.60 22.98 -22.67
N GLY A 250 -55.53 22.02 -22.65
CA GLY A 250 -55.47 20.81 -23.48
C GLY A 250 -55.71 21.06 -24.98
N ALA A 251 -56.18 22.25 -25.37
CA ALA A 251 -56.50 22.55 -26.77
C ALA A 251 -55.36 23.20 -27.57
N ILE A 252 -54.25 23.59 -26.93
CA ILE A 252 -53.13 24.28 -27.60
C ILE A 252 -51.95 23.32 -27.85
N ALA A 253 -51.84 22.23 -27.08
CA ALA A 253 -50.77 21.24 -27.22
C ALA A 253 -50.97 20.26 -28.40
N ASP A 254 -52.21 20.05 -28.85
CA ASP A 254 -52.50 19.16 -29.99
C ASP A 254 -52.21 19.81 -31.36
N ASP A 255 -52.19 21.14 -31.45
CA ASP A 255 -51.95 21.85 -32.72
C ASP A 255 -50.45 21.85 -33.09
N VAL A 256 -49.56 21.98 -32.11
CA VAL A 256 -48.09 21.98 -32.30
C VAL A 256 -47.54 20.59 -32.62
N ARG A 257 -48.25 19.52 -32.22
CA ARG A 257 -47.84 18.14 -32.51
C ARG A 257 -48.13 17.72 -33.95
N SER A 258 -49.08 18.41 -34.62
CA SER A 258 -49.45 18.13 -36.01
C SER A 258 -48.54 18.79 -37.06
N GLU A 259 -47.78 19.84 -36.68
CA GLU A 259 -46.84 20.51 -37.59
C GLU A 259 -45.45 19.84 -37.64
N ILE A 260 -45.01 19.16 -36.56
CA ILE A 260 -43.67 18.54 -36.49
C ILE A 260 -43.63 17.18 -37.21
N ASP A 261 -44.75 16.44 -37.24
CA ASP A 261 -44.83 15.14 -37.92
C ASP A 261 -44.96 15.25 -39.46
N ALA A 262 -45.23 16.46 -40.00
CA ALA A 262 -45.30 16.70 -41.44
C ALA A 262 -43.93 17.01 -42.08
N GLU A 263 -42.93 17.44 -41.30
CA GLU A 263 -41.58 17.77 -41.79
C GLU A 263 -40.64 16.55 -41.87
N ALA A 264 -41.00 15.42 -41.24
CA ALA A 264 -40.16 14.22 -41.20
C ALA A 264 -40.37 13.23 -42.36
N ALA A 265 -41.26 13.52 -43.32
CA ALA A 265 -41.67 12.58 -44.38
C ALA A 265 -41.27 12.94 -45.83
N GLY A 266 -40.37 13.91 -46.06
CA GLY A 266 -39.94 14.22 -47.43
C GLY A 266 -38.57 14.88 -47.54
N GLY A 267 -37.61 14.20 -48.16
CA GLY A 267 -36.37 14.83 -48.62
C GLY A 267 -35.20 13.86 -48.78
N GLU A 268 -35.05 13.33 -49.98
CA GLU A 268 -33.98 12.41 -50.39
C GLU A 268 -32.59 13.09 -50.50
N SER A 269 -31.56 12.28 -50.22
CA SER A 269 -30.18 12.23 -50.74
C SER A 269 -29.52 13.50 -51.34
N GLU A 270 -28.40 13.92 -50.74
CA GLU A 270 -27.20 14.33 -51.50
C GLU A 270 -25.91 13.90 -50.78
N ALA A 271 -25.03 13.28 -51.57
CA ALA A 271 -23.79 12.65 -51.15
C ALA A 271 -22.69 13.67 -50.84
N TRP A 272 -21.93 13.43 -49.75
CA TRP A 272 -20.64 14.07 -49.51
C TRP A 272 -19.58 13.01 -49.23
N SER A 273 -18.52 13.07 -50.04
CA SER A 273 -17.43 12.12 -50.21
C SER A 273 -16.31 12.27 -49.16
N GLU A 274 -15.81 11.14 -48.65
CA GLU A 274 -14.63 11.02 -47.77
C GLU A 274 -13.32 11.48 -48.45
N PRO A 275 -12.36 12.08 -47.72
CA PRO A 275 -10.97 12.07 -48.11
C PRO A 275 -10.21 10.90 -47.49
N ARG A 276 -9.41 10.24 -48.34
CA ARG A 276 -8.52 9.10 -48.09
C ARG A 276 -7.52 9.31 -46.95
N ARG A 277 -7.24 8.20 -46.26
CA ARG A 277 -6.04 7.95 -45.46
C ARG A 277 -4.81 7.84 -46.37
N ASP A 278 -3.73 8.53 -46.00
CA ASP A 278 -2.37 8.16 -46.35
C ASP A 278 -1.54 8.07 -45.06
N GLU A 279 -0.93 6.91 -44.84
CA GLU A 279 0.11 6.67 -43.83
C GLU A 279 1.42 7.36 -44.23
N ALA A 280 2.12 7.96 -43.26
CA ALA A 280 3.50 7.61 -42.87
C ALA A 280 4.35 8.79 -42.35
N ALA A 281 5.20 8.45 -41.39
CA ALA A 281 6.46 9.07 -40.97
C ALA A 281 6.44 10.17 -39.89
N ALA A 282 6.98 9.78 -38.73
CA ALA A 282 7.24 10.57 -37.53
C ALA A 282 8.29 11.69 -37.71
N PRO A 283 8.25 12.77 -36.89
CA PRO A 283 9.39 13.65 -36.71
C PRO A 283 10.21 13.32 -35.45
N ALA A 284 11.53 13.32 -35.64
CA ALA A 284 12.57 12.96 -34.70
C ALA A 284 12.71 13.91 -33.50
N ALA A 285 12.92 13.33 -32.33
CA ALA A 285 13.33 14.01 -31.11
C ALA A 285 14.73 14.63 -31.23
N THR A 286 14.82 15.90 -30.86
CA THR A 286 16.04 16.70 -30.82
C THR A 286 16.92 16.29 -29.64
N ARG A 287 18.15 15.83 -29.90
CA ARG A 287 19.21 15.65 -28.90
C ARG A 287 19.90 16.99 -28.62
N PRO A 288 20.29 17.32 -27.38
CA PRO A 288 21.29 18.35 -27.14
C PRO A 288 22.70 17.80 -27.44
N SER A 289 23.45 18.60 -28.19
CA SER A 289 24.81 18.33 -28.65
C SER A 289 25.84 18.59 -27.55
N ARG A 290 26.88 17.75 -27.55
CA ARG A 290 28.06 17.84 -26.69
C ARG A 290 29.26 18.05 -27.60
N ALA A 291 29.86 19.25 -27.62
CA ALA A 291 31.26 19.45 -28.01
C ALA A 291 31.72 20.88 -27.70
N GLY A 292 32.83 20.98 -26.97
CA GLY A 292 33.57 22.20 -26.71
C GLY A 292 34.85 21.88 -25.95
N ALA A 293 35.85 21.36 -26.67
CA ALA A 293 37.24 21.36 -26.19
C ALA A 293 37.82 22.78 -26.33
N PRO A 294 38.89 23.11 -25.58
CA PRO A 294 40.14 23.33 -26.30
C PRO A 294 41.39 22.74 -25.60
N SER A 295 42.49 22.91 -26.32
CA SER A 295 43.73 22.14 -26.39
C SER A 295 44.87 22.55 -25.45
N ARG A 296 45.69 21.53 -25.10
CA ARG A 296 47.16 21.43 -24.96
C ARG A 296 48.00 22.62 -24.43
N SER A 297 48.75 22.36 -23.36
CA SER A 297 50.23 22.50 -23.19
C SER A 297 50.57 22.15 -21.72
N SER A 298 51.77 21.84 -21.23
CA SER A 298 53.04 21.25 -21.69
C SER A 298 53.83 20.95 -20.38
N GLN A 299 54.63 19.87 -20.35
CA GLN A 299 55.76 19.60 -19.43
C GLN A 299 55.46 19.55 -17.89
N ARG A 300 55.98 18.60 -17.09
CA ARG A 300 57.41 18.34 -16.84
C ARG A 300 57.56 17.11 -15.90
N LYS A 301 58.67 16.39 -16.08
CA LYS A 301 59.15 15.21 -15.34
C LYS A 301 59.19 15.37 -13.81
N GLY A 302 58.97 14.25 -13.09
CA GLY A 302 59.39 14.07 -11.71
C GLY A 302 59.32 12.60 -11.26
N LYS A 303 60.41 11.86 -11.42
CA LYS A 303 60.64 10.54 -10.79
C LYS A 303 60.60 10.67 -9.26
N ARG A 304 60.01 9.71 -8.55
CA ARG A 304 60.58 9.18 -7.30
C ARG A 304 59.99 7.82 -6.92
N ALA A 305 60.90 6.93 -6.53
CA ALA A 305 60.70 5.57 -6.05
C ALA A 305 60.47 5.52 -4.53
N GLY A 306 59.98 4.38 -4.03
CA GLY A 306 59.94 4.02 -2.60
C GLY A 306 58.74 3.12 -2.27
N SER A 307 58.86 1.80 -2.44
CA SER A 307 59.18 0.82 -1.38
C SER A 307 57.98 0.43 -0.50
N LYS A 308 57.40 -0.75 -0.78
CA LYS A 308 56.53 -1.51 0.12
C LYS A 308 57.33 -2.06 1.31
N PRO A 309 56.75 -2.16 2.53
CA PRO A 309 57.20 -3.11 3.53
C PRO A 309 56.32 -4.38 3.57
N ALA A 310 56.99 -5.48 3.91
CA ALA A 310 56.52 -6.87 3.93
C ALA A 310 55.72 -7.24 5.21
N PRO A 311 54.95 -8.35 5.21
CA PRO A 311 54.18 -8.81 6.37
C PRO A 311 55.04 -9.62 7.37
N PRO A 312 54.69 -9.65 8.68
CA PRO A 312 55.46 -10.37 9.68
C PRO A 312 55.18 -11.89 9.71
N LYS A 313 56.24 -12.62 10.07
CA LYS A 313 56.43 -14.07 10.02
C LYS A 313 55.66 -14.82 11.13
N ARG A 314 55.07 -15.96 10.76
CA ARG A 314 54.58 -17.02 11.66
C ARG A 314 55.72 -17.62 12.50
N LYS A 315 55.53 -17.71 13.82
CA LYS A 315 56.35 -18.52 14.73
C LYS A 315 55.81 -19.97 14.76
N ARG A 316 56.67 -20.93 14.39
CA ARG A 316 56.56 -22.34 14.78
C ARG A 316 57.06 -22.46 16.22
N LEU A 317 56.30 -23.14 17.09
CA LEU A 317 56.80 -23.71 18.33
C LEU A 317 56.49 -25.21 18.33
N SER A 318 57.46 -25.92 18.86
CA SER A 318 57.77 -27.33 18.67
C SER A 318 56.96 -28.25 19.57
N SER A 319 56.67 -29.43 19.01
CA SER A 319 56.45 -30.69 19.70
C SER A 319 57.41 -30.96 20.87
N LYS A 320 56.88 -31.40 22.02
CA LYS A 320 57.56 -32.25 22.99
C LYS A 320 56.59 -33.36 23.41
N ARG A 321 57.04 -34.62 23.24
CA ARG A 321 56.48 -35.84 23.84
C ARG A 321 56.61 -35.79 25.36
N VAL A 322 55.60 -36.27 26.11
CA VAL A 322 55.55 -37.56 26.82
C VAL A 322 54.08 -37.95 26.91
#